data_AF-A0A0F0GTC0-F1
#
_entry.id   AF-A0A0F0GTC0-F1
#
_cell.length_a   1.000
_cell.length_b   1.000
_cell.length_c   1.000
_cell.angle_alpha   90.00
_cell.angle_beta   90.00
_cell.angle_gamma   90.00
#
_symmetry.space_group_name_H-M   'P 1'
#
loop_
_entity.id
_entity.type
_entity.pdbx_description
1 polymer ?
#
loop_
_entity_poly.entity_id
_entity_poly.type
_entity_poly.pdbx_seq_one_letter_code
_entity_poly.pdbx_strand_id
1 'polypeptide(L)'
;TALPAQGCKIQVSAAAEAAAEVVSAVASVGAEDPGALQCAAGRQKLHDINSRKSERGSAGRFLTVSPAGARQFRRIAEDLHRATGGLPGPAVLSDRPYAPGSRVHYRYGVFA
;
A
#
# COMPACT_ATOMS: atom_id res chain seq x y z
N THR A 1 11.90 -0.49 -18.16
CA THR A 1 12.35 -1.72 -17.47
C THR A 1 11.14 -2.58 -17.17
N ALA A 2 11.11 -3.83 -17.64
CA ALA A 2 10.01 -4.74 -17.38
C ALA A 2 9.98 -5.12 -15.88
N LEU A 3 8.79 -5.15 -15.28
CA LEU A 3 8.63 -5.66 -13.92
C LEU A 3 9.04 -7.15 -13.90
N PRO A 4 9.71 -7.64 -12.83
CA PRO A 4 10.01 -9.06 -12.70
C PRO A 4 8.71 -9.88 -12.72
N ALA A 5 8.75 -11.15 -13.13
CA ALA A 5 7.57 -12.01 -13.17
C ALA A 5 6.97 -12.28 -11.77
N GLN A 6 7.79 -12.14 -10.72
CA GLN A 6 7.42 -12.38 -9.32
C GLN A 6 8.12 -11.36 -8.42
N GLY A 7 7.49 -11.03 -7.29
CA GLY A 7 8.11 -10.18 -6.27
C GLY A 7 7.17 -9.79 -5.13
N CYS A 8 7.70 -8.97 -4.23
CA CYS A 8 6.93 -8.44 -3.11
C CYS A 8 6.00 -7.33 -3.59
N LYS A 9 4.71 -7.42 -3.26
CA LYS A 9 3.76 -6.32 -3.37
C LYS A 9 3.53 -5.75 -1.97
N ILE A 10 3.63 -4.44 -1.85
CA ILE A 10 3.30 -3.71 -0.63
C ILE A 10 1.86 -3.20 -0.76
N GLN A 11 1.08 -3.34 0.29
CA GLN A 11 -0.24 -2.74 0.45
C GLN A 11 -0.18 -1.72 1.58
N VAL A 12 -0.78 -0.56 1.36
CA VAL A 12 -0.97 0.45 2.42
C VAL A 12 -2.45 0.58 2.68
N SER A 13 -2.85 0.40 3.93
CA SER A 13 -4.24 0.56 4.36
C SER A 13 -4.56 1.98 4.78
N ALA A 14 -5.85 2.33 4.72
CA ALA A 14 -6.35 3.58 5.26
C ALA A 14 -7.80 3.52 5.73
N ALA A 15 -8.07 4.21 6.84
CA ALA A 15 -9.41 4.68 7.18
C ALA A 15 -9.79 5.85 6.27
N ALA A 16 -11.09 6.09 6.11
CA ALA A 16 -11.61 7.07 5.16
C ALA A 16 -11.11 8.49 5.47
N GLU A 17 -11.09 8.85 6.76
CA GLU A 17 -10.65 10.13 7.26
C GLU A 17 -9.16 10.41 6.99
N ALA A 18 -8.33 9.36 6.94
CA ALA A 18 -6.88 9.47 6.74
C ALA A 18 -6.46 9.21 5.29
N ALA A 19 -7.41 9.01 4.36
CA ALA A 19 -7.10 8.60 3.00
C ALA A 19 -6.21 9.62 2.27
N ALA A 20 -6.49 10.92 2.40
CA ALA A 20 -5.71 11.97 1.75
C ALA A 20 -4.26 12.03 2.27
N GLU A 21 -4.09 11.96 3.59
CA GLU A 21 -2.77 11.95 4.24
C GLU A 21 -1.94 10.75 3.80
N VAL A 22 -2.58 9.60 3.64
CA VAL A 22 -1.90 8.37 3.19
C VAL A 22 -1.49 8.46 1.73
N VAL A 23 -2.35 8.99 0.86
CA VAL A 23 -1.97 9.25 -0.54
C VAL A 23 -0.77 10.18 -0.58
N SER A 24 -0.79 11.25 0.22
CA SER A 24 0.34 12.19 0.29
C SER A 24 1.62 11.51 0.75
N ALA A 25 1.57 10.73 1.84
CA ALA A 25 2.71 9.98 2.35
C ALA A 25 3.28 9.00 1.31
N VAL A 26 2.41 8.23 0.64
CA VAL A 26 2.84 7.29 -0.41
C VAL A 26 3.41 8.01 -1.62
N ALA A 27 2.83 9.14 -2.03
CA ALA A 27 3.34 9.95 -3.13
C ALA A 27 4.72 10.54 -2.80
N SER A 28 4.93 11.02 -1.57
CA SER A 28 6.23 11.53 -1.11
C SER A 28 7.30 10.44 -1.12
N VAL A 29 7.00 9.22 -0.65
CA VAL A 29 7.93 8.09 -0.71
C VAL A 29 8.19 7.65 -2.16
N GLY A 30 7.17 7.71 -3.02
CA GLY A 30 7.28 7.36 -4.44
C GLY A 30 8.03 8.37 -5.30
N ALA A 31 8.09 9.65 -4.90
CA ALA A 31 8.77 10.70 -5.65
C ALA A 31 10.28 10.46 -5.78
N GLU A 32 10.88 9.74 -4.83
CA GLU A 32 12.28 9.35 -4.87
C GLU A 32 12.53 8.13 -5.79
N ASP A 33 11.48 7.44 -6.23
CA ASP A 33 11.57 6.20 -7.03
C ASP A 33 10.40 6.03 -8.02
N PRO A 34 10.32 6.87 -9.06
CA PRO A 34 9.17 6.93 -9.98
C PRO A 34 8.97 5.64 -10.80
N GLY A 35 9.99 4.76 -10.87
CA GLY A 35 9.90 3.47 -11.57
C GLY A 35 9.34 2.32 -10.74
N ALA A 36 9.30 2.46 -9.41
CA ALA A 36 8.85 1.41 -8.47
C ALA A 36 7.39 1.58 -8.01
N LEU A 37 6.85 2.78 -8.18
CA LEU A 37 5.53 3.12 -7.70
C LEU A 37 4.48 2.88 -8.79
N GLN A 38 4.16 1.61 -9.05
CA GLN A 38 2.90 1.31 -9.75
C GLN A 38 1.75 1.41 -8.75
N CYS A 39 1.38 2.64 -8.42
CA CYS A 39 0.23 2.94 -7.58
C CYS A 39 -1.05 2.63 -8.34
N ALA A 40 -1.55 1.41 -8.18
CA ALA A 40 -2.93 1.10 -8.47
C ALA A 40 -3.81 1.73 -7.37
N ALA A 41 -3.94 3.06 -7.41
CA ALA A 41 -5.03 3.73 -6.73
C ALA A 41 -6.31 3.28 -7.46
N GLY A 42 -7.12 2.45 -6.83
CA GLY A 42 -8.47 2.23 -7.32
C GLY A 42 -9.21 3.57 -7.18
N ARG A 43 -9.27 4.40 -8.23
CA ARG A 43 -10.06 5.64 -8.24
C ARG A 43 -11.54 5.36 -7.90
N GLN A 44 -12.04 4.16 -8.22
CA GLN A 44 -13.34 3.64 -7.78
C GLN A 44 -13.43 3.41 -6.26
N LYS A 45 -12.32 3.03 -5.61
CA LYS A 45 -12.22 2.60 -4.20
C LYS A 45 -12.42 3.74 -3.21
N LEU A 46 -12.01 4.97 -3.53
CA LEU A 46 -12.23 6.14 -2.67
C LEU A 46 -13.75 6.47 -2.57
N HIS A 47 -14.49 6.23 -3.65
CA HIS A 47 -15.94 6.41 -3.71
C HIS A 47 -16.70 5.26 -3.03
N ASP A 48 -16.17 4.03 -3.13
CA ASP A 48 -16.76 2.83 -2.49
C ASP A 48 -16.49 2.75 -0.98
N ILE A 49 -15.32 3.20 -0.50
CA ILE A 49 -14.97 3.30 0.93
C ILE A 49 -15.86 4.34 1.64
N ASN A 50 -16.32 5.37 0.93
CA ASN A 50 -17.33 6.32 1.40
C ASN A 50 -18.78 5.79 1.27
N SER A 51 -18.98 4.57 0.76
CA SER A 51 -20.29 3.96 0.60
C SER A 51 -20.47 2.77 1.55
N ARG A 52 -21.69 2.59 2.08
CA ARG A 52 -22.06 1.50 3.02
C ARG A 52 -21.90 0.06 2.48
N LYS A 53 -21.36 -0.16 1.28
CA LYS A 53 -21.42 -1.45 0.54
C LYS A 53 -20.07 -2.15 0.26
N SER A 54 -18.96 -1.71 0.84
CA SER A 54 -17.64 -2.31 0.55
C SER A 54 -17.52 -3.80 0.92
N GLU A 55 -17.05 -4.64 -0.02
CA GLU A 55 -16.77 -6.08 0.17
C GLU A 55 -15.62 -6.32 1.15
N ARG A 56 -15.84 -7.19 2.15
CA ARG A 56 -14.90 -7.48 3.26
C ARG A 56 -13.51 -7.95 2.80
N GLY A 57 -13.40 -8.64 1.66
CA GLY A 57 -12.12 -9.17 1.15
C GLY A 57 -11.19 -8.12 0.52
N SER A 58 -11.74 -6.96 0.17
CA SER A 58 -11.01 -5.79 -0.34
C SER A 58 -10.76 -4.72 0.73
N ALA A 59 -11.32 -4.92 1.94
CA ALA A 59 -11.27 -3.95 3.02
C ALA A 59 -9.81 -3.73 3.46
N GLY A 60 -9.39 -2.46 3.46
CA GLY A 60 -8.06 -2.06 3.89
C GLY A 60 -6.97 -2.09 2.81
N ARG A 61 -7.21 -2.58 1.59
CA ARG A 61 -6.26 -2.38 0.48
C ARG A 61 -6.54 -1.08 -0.23
N PHE A 62 -5.90 0.00 0.23
CA PHE A 62 -6.10 1.34 -0.32
C PHE A 62 -5.11 1.65 -1.45
N LEU A 63 -3.81 1.44 -1.21
CA LEU A 63 -2.76 1.62 -2.21
C LEU A 63 -1.89 0.37 -2.33
N THR A 64 -1.39 0.13 -3.55
CA THR A 64 -0.43 -0.95 -3.85
C THR A 64 0.86 -0.35 -4.37
N VAL A 65 2.01 -0.83 -3.88
CA VAL A 65 3.34 -0.48 -4.40
C VAL A 65 4.07 -1.77 -4.79
N SER A 66 4.75 -1.75 -5.93
CA SER A 66 5.42 -2.91 -6.53
C SER A 66 6.91 -2.65 -6.71
N PRO A 67 7.74 -2.83 -5.65
CA PRO A 67 9.19 -2.67 -5.75
C PRO A 67 9.81 -3.64 -6.78
N ALA A 68 10.81 -3.17 -7.50
CA ALA A 68 11.60 -3.91 -8.48
C ALA A 68 12.56 -4.95 -7.86
N GLY A 69 12.76 -4.96 -6.54
CA GLY A 69 13.61 -5.94 -5.86
C GLY A 69 13.64 -5.82 -4.33
N ALA A 70 14.31 -6.77 -3.67
CA ALA A 70 14.32 -6.90 -2.21
C ALA A 70 14.91 -5.69 -1.46
N ARG A 71 15.99 -5.08 -2.00
CA ARG A 71 16.61 -3.88 -1.41
C ARG A 71 15.66 -2.70 -1.42
N GLN A 72 14.95 -2.52 -2.53
CA GLN A 72 13.97 -1.45 -2.70
C GLN A 72 12.71 -1.72 -1.86
N PHE A 73 12.25 -2.96 -1.81
CA PHE A 73 11.16 -3.38 -0.92
C PHE A 73 11.43 -2.99 0.54
N ARG A 74 12.61 -3.32 1.07
CA ARG A 74 12.96 -2.99 2.47
C ARG A 74 12.90 -1.49 2.74
N ARG A 75 13.48 -0.67 1.83
CA ARG A 75 13.48 0.79 1.97
C ARG A 75 12.08 1.36 1.90
N ILE A 76 11.34 1.06 0.83
CA ILE A 76 9.97 1.55 0.63
C ILE A 76 9.06 1.12 1.78
N ALA A 77 9.12 -0.12 2.23
CA ALA A 77 8.28 -0.59 3.33
C ALA A 77 8.58 0.14 4.65
N GLU A 78 9.85 0.42 4.93
CA GLU A 78 10.28 1.18 6.10
C GLU A 78 9.84 2.65 6.02
N ASP A 79 10.07 3.29 4.88
CA ASP A 79 9.74 4.71 4.67
C ASP A 79 8.21 4.93 4.71
N LEU A 80 7.43 4.02 4.09
CA LEU A 80 5.98 4.03 4.20
C LEU A 80 5.50 3.79 5.63
N HIS A 81 6.16 2.89 6.38
CA HIS A 81 5.78 2.62 7.77
C HIS A 81 5.96 3.87 8.63
N ARG A 82 7.08 4.58 8.46
CA ARG A 82 7.32 5.84 9.17
C ARG A 82 6.36 6.94 8.72
N ALA A 83 6.20 7.14 7.41
CA ALA A 83 5.39 8.22 6.84
C ALA A 83 3.88 8.07 7.14
N THR A 84 3.42 6.84 7.42
CA THR A 84 2.02 6.56 7.76
C THR A 84 1.81 6.25 9.25
N GLY A 85 2.85 6.37 10.07
CA GLY A 85 2.77 6.16 11.51
C GLY A 85 1.74 7.07 12.17
N GLY A 86 0.96 6.51 13.11
CA GLY A 86 -0.08 7.26 13.84
C GLY A 86 -1.40 7.48 13.08
N LEU A 87 -1.43 7.26 11.77
CA LEU A 87 -2.67 7.36 11.01
C LEU A 87 -3.59 6.14 11.31
N PRO A 88 -4.93 6.29 11.30
CA PRO A 88 -5.89 5.20 11.49
C PRO A 88 -6.18 4.37 10.23
N GLY A 89 -6.24 3.05 10.34
CA GLY A 89 -6.55 2.18 9.21
C GLY A 89 -6.77 0.72 9.62
N PRO A 90 -7.59 -0.04 8.87
CA PRO A 90 -7.81 -1.45 9.15
C PRO A 90 -6.55 -2.28 8.84
N ALA A 91 -6.40 -3.41 9.52
CA ALA A 91 -5.40 -4.40 9.15
C ALA A 91 -5.81 -5.12 7.85
N VAL A 92 -4.87 -5.32 6.94
CA VAL A 92 -5.08 -6.20 5.77
C VAL A 92 -4.87 -7.65 6.20
N LEU A 93 -5.96 -8.37 6.43
CA LEU A 93 -5.94 -9.75 6.96
C LEU A 93 -5.26 -10.77 6.03
N SER A 94 -5.26 -10.51 4.72
CA SER A 94 -4.68 -11.42 3.73
C SER A 94 -3.16 -11.29 3.60
N ASP A 95 -2.56 -10.24 4.16
CA ASP A 95 -1.16 -9.88 3.94
C ASP A 95 -0.41 -9.76 5.27
N ARG A 96 0.90 -10.01 5.26
CA ARG A 96 1.72 -9.93 6.46
C ARG A 96 1.97 -8.47 6.81
N PRO A 97 1.75 -8.02 8.07
CA PRO A 97 2.14 -6.67 8.47
C PRO A 97 3.66 -6.50 8.44
N TYR A 98 4.14 -5.33 8.05
CA TYR A 98 5.56 -4.96 8.10
C TYR A 98 6.08 -4.93 9.55
N ALA A 99 5.29 -4.34 10.46
CA ALA A 99 5.55 -4.24 11.89
C ALA A 99 4.22 -4.25 12.67
N PRO A 100 4.21 -4.53 13.98
CA PRO A 100 2.99 -4.45 14.80
C PRO A 100 2.31 -3.08 14.67
N GLY A 101 1.01 -3.06 14.39
CA GLY A 101 0.24 -1.83 14.18
C GLY A 101 0.56 -1.05 12.89
N SER A 102 1.43 -1.59 12.03
CA SER A 102 1.74 -0.96 10.75
C SER A 102 0.57 -1.05 9.78
N ARG A 103 0.38 0.02 9.02
CA ARG A 103 -0.53 0.08 7.87
C ARG A 103 0.08 -0.49 6.60
N VAL A 104 1.38 -0.76 6.65
CA VAL A 104 2.14 -1.38 5.57
C VAL A 104 2.05 -2.89 5.73
N HIS A 105 1.45 -3.53 4.74
CA HIS A 105 1.37 -4.98 4.63
C HIS A 105 2.08 -5.43 3.37
N TYR A 106 2.52 -6.68 3.32
CA TYR A 106 3.16 -7.22 2.14
C TYR A 106 2.83 -8.69 1.91
N ARG A 107 2.95 -9.07 0.64
CA ARG A 107 2.86 -10.45 0.17
C ARG A 107 3.87 -10.67 -0.94
N TYR A 108 4.41 -11.88 -1.01
CA TYR A 108 5.20 -12.32 -2.16
C TYR A 108 4.26 -13.00 -3.17
N GLY A 109 4.38 -12.66 -4.46
CA GLY A 109 3.57 -13.31 -5.49
C GLY A 109 3.95 -12.93 -6.92
N VAL A 110 3.28 -13.57 -7.87
CA VAL A 110 3.38 -13.26 -9.32
C VAL A 110 2.81 -11.87 -9.63
N PHE A 111 3.51 -11.12 -10.48
CA PHE A 111 2.99 -9.91 -11.13
C PHE A 111 2.28 -10.35 -12.43
N ALA A 112 1.10 -10.99 -12.29
CA ALA A 112 0.22 -11.31 -13.40
C ALA A 112 -0.60 -10.09 -13.81
#